data_AF-A0A2D6YTC3-F1
#
_entry.id   AF-A0A2D6YTC3-F1
#
_cell.length_a   1.000
_cell.length_b   1.000
_cell.length_c   1.000
_cell.angle_alpha   90.00
_cell.angle_beta   90.00
_cell.angle_gamma   90.00
#
_symmetry.space_group_name_H-M   'P 1'
#
loop_
_entity.id
_entity.type
_entity.pdbx_description
1 polymer ?
#
loop_
_entity_poly.entity_id
_entity_poly.type
_entity_poly.pdbx_seq_one_letter_code
_entity_poly.pdbx_strand_id
1 'polypeptide(L)'
;MVDALVLTLDPIWWLAGTLFLAGPLLWLVGRRRPPAGGRRCGDCGYDLVGAATTSERCPECGATLVDAAIDTRLDGSGILRRRWLRRLGGWCTIAGLVALSITLLIDLRRIPVTPPAWLARVDAPWAARSPDAWSAVIFQRLVDLRCGGELTDADLRSALDPVLARIDQRNHGGAPARELIMHGWRDGIVTDEQLVAIDALWPVIELEPTTGTRSSMPIRTRVDCGDFRVPIAKAGLGIEIAWTEILVDGVSFATDRKDVLDRWPGPGLPVTSPRAYGEAMPARTASSPDRETVPVELRMTARLLDDRGRTPGTTAIDSVPATVLATREIVVSGRLEIDHPAPDED
;
A
#
# COMPACT_ATOMS: atom_id res chain seq x y z
N MET A 1 10.46 1.04 -10.80
CA MET A 1 10.53 1.79 -9.53
C MET A 1 11.11 0.94 -8.39
N VAL A 2 10.71 -0.33 -8.28
CA VAL A 2 11.31 -1.29 -7.32
C VAL A 2 12.84 -1.37 -7.47
N ASP A 3 13.36 -1.43 -8.71
CA ASP A 3 14.80 -1.51 -8.94
C ASP A 3 15.58 -0.28 -8.46
N ALA A 4 14.98 0.91 -8.54
CA ALA A 4 15.60 2.15 -8.05
C ALA A 4 15.67 2.19 -6.51
N LEU A 5 14.69 1.59 -5.83
CA LEU A 5 14.72 1.44 -4.38
C LEU A 5 15.77 0.41 -3.94
N VAL A 6 15.90 -0.68 -4.70
CA VAL A 6 16.91 -1.72 -4.44
C VAL A 6 18.32 -1.15 -4.56
N LEU A 7 18.58 -0.31 -5.56
CA LEU A 7 19.89 0.32 -5.76
C LEU A 7 20.31 1.30 -4.65
N THR A 8 19.37 1.92 -3.94
CA THR A 8 19.68 2.86 -2.85
C THR A 8 19.85 2.18 -1.50
N LEU A 9 19.29 0.98 -1.30
CA LEU A 9 19.40 0.22 -0.06
C LEU A 9 20.77 -0.46 0.10
N ASP A 10 21.38 -0.90 -0.99
CA ASP A 10 22.70 -1.57 -0.97
C ASP A 10 23.81 -0.71 -0.30
N PRO A 11 24.03 0.58 -0.63
CA PRO A 11 25.04 1.39 0.04
C PRO A 11 24.72 1.65 1.52
N ILE A 12 23.43 1.71 1.90
CA ILE A 12 23.00 1.87 3.30
C ILE A 12 23.38 0.64 4.11
N TRP A 13 23.18 -0.57 3.58
CA TRP A 13 23.62 -1.82 4.21
C TRP A 13 25.13 -1.84 4.45
N TRP A 14 25.92 -1.45 3.45
CA TRP A 14 27.38 -1.36 3.57
C TRP A 14 27.80 -0.34 4.64
N LEU A 15 27.19 0.84 4.66
CA LEU A 15 27.49 1.87 5.64
C LEU A 15 27.13 1.42 7.07
N ALA A 16 25.93 0.86 7.24
CA ALA A 16 25.44 0.39 8.54
C ALA A 16 26.30 -0.77 9.08
N GLY A 17 26.62 -1.75 8.22
CA GLY A 17 27.52 -2.85 8.55
C GLY A 17 28.94 -2.37 8.88
N THR A 18 29.47 -1.41 8.12
CA THR A 18 30.80 -0.83 8.39
C THR A 18 30.84 -0.11 9.73
N LEU A 19 29.83 0.71 10.06
CA LEU A 19 29.74 1.40 11.35
C LEU A 19 29.64 0.40 12.51
N PHE A 20 28.82 -0.64 12.34
CA PHE A 20 28.63 -1.68 13.34
C PHE A 20 29.90 -2.49 13.61
N LEU A 21 30.74 -2.75 12.59
CA LEU A 21 32.00 -3.48 12.75
C LEU A 21 33.17 -2.59 13.17
N ALA A 22 33.26 -1.38 12.63
CA ALA A 22 34.33 -0.43 12.95
C ALA A 22 34.18 0.13 14.37
N GLY A 23 32.95 0.32 14.87
CA GLY A 23 32.68 0.83 16.21
C GLY A 23 33.36 0.02 17.32
N PRO A 24 33.09 -1.29 17.43
CA PRO A 24 33.73 -2.18 18.41
C PRO A 24 35.25 -2.22 18.24
N LEU A 25 35.76 -2.21 17.01
CA LEU A 25 37.19 -2.20 16.74
C LEU A 25 37.86 -0.93 17.29
N LEU A 26 37.29 0.25 17.01
CA LEU A 26 37.77 1.53 17.54
C LEU A 26 37.69 1.58 19.07
N TRP A 27 36.61 1.03 19.64
CA TRP A 27 36.44 0.94 21.08
C TRP A 27 37.47 0.00 21.73
N LEU A 28 37.76 -1.15 21.13
CA LEU A 28 38.80 -2.10 21.57
C LEU A 28 40.19 -1.49 21.46
N VAL A 29 40.50 -0.81 20.35
CA VAL A 29 41.77 -0.08 20.18
C VAL A 29 41.92 1.01 21.25
N GLY A 30 40.85 1.74 21.57
CA GLY A 30 40.82 2.72 22.65
C GLY A 30 40.93 2.11 24.06
N ARG A 31 40.63 0.81 24.22
CA ARG A 31 40.77 0.05 25.48
C ARG A 31 42.12 -0.64 25.67
N ARG A 32 42.96 -0.76 24.63
CA ARG A 32 44.28 -1.41 24.76
C ARG A 32 45.08 -0.77 25.88
N ARG A 33 45.62 -1.58 26.80
CA ARG A 33 46.42 -1.05 27.94
C ARG A 33 47.62 -0.26 27.39
N PRO A 34 47.85 0.98 27.86
CA PRO A 34 49.06 1.69 27.49
C PRO A 34 50.29 0.99 28.08
N PRO A 35 51.48 1.15 27.47
CA PRO A 35 52.72 0.68 28.07
C PRO A 35 52.93 1.38 29.42
N ALA A 36 53.32 0.61 30.44
CA ALA A 36 53.56 1.11 31.79
C ALA A 36 54.62 2.23 31.78
N GLY A 37 54.32 3.32 32.48
CA GLY A 37 55.14 4.53 32.53
C GLY A 37 54.83 5.38 33.75
N GLY A 38 55.14 6.68 33.66
CA GLY A 38 54.88 7.64 34.74
C GLY A 38 53.39 7.75 35.09
N ARG A 39 53.11 8.15 36.33
CA ARG A 39 51.75 8.30 36.85
C ARG A 39 51.09 9.54 36.24
N ARG A 40 49.94 9.39 35.59
CA ARG A 40 49.18 10.49 34.96
C ARG A 40 47.70 10.43 35.31
N CYS A 41 47.01 11.56 35.20
CA CYS A 41 45.55 11.62 35.31
C CYS A 41 44.89 11.02 34.06
N GLY A 42 44.05 10.01 34.22
CA GLY A 42 43.33 9.32 33.15
C GLY A 42 42.17 10.10 32.54
N ASP A 43 41.75 11.20 33.17
CA ASP A 43 40.70 12.08 32.67
C ASP A 43 41.22 13.18 31.74
N CYS A 44 42.20 13.97 32.20
CA CYS A 44 42.76 15.10 31.44
C CYS A 44 44.18 14.87 30.90
N GLY A 45 44.91 13.87 31.42
CA GLY A 45 46.26 13.56 30.96
C GLY A 45 47.40 14.29 31.67
N TYR A 46 47.10 15.07 32.73
CA TYR A 46 48.10 15.79 33.53
C TYR A 46 49.13 14.85 34.17
N ASP A 47 50.38 15.28 34.22
CA ASP A 47 51.49 14.51 34.78
C ASP A 47 51.51 14.60 36.31
N LEU A 48 51.47 13.46 36.99
CA LEU A 48 51.42 13.36 38.45
C LEU A 48 52.77 12.94 39.06
N VAL A 49 53.84 12.81 38.26
CA VAL A 49 55.16 12.35 38.73
C VAL A 49 55.77 13.29 39.79
N GLY A 50 55.39 14.57 39.82
CA GLY A 50 55.81 15.55 40.82
C GLY A 50 54.74 15.99 41.82
N ALA A 51 53.51 15.49 41.71
CA ALA A 51 52.44 15.84 42.63
C ALA A 51 52.66 15.10 43.96
N ALA A 52 52.69 15.82 45.07
CA ALA A 52 52.78 15.21 46.39
C ALA A 52 51.66 14.16 46.55
N THR A 53 52.00 12.98 47.04
CA THR A 53 51.10 11.82 47.18
C THR A 53 49.88 12.07 48.08
N THR A 54 49.76 13.27 48.65
CA THR A 54 48.70 13.70 49.57
C THR A 54 47.51 14.38 48.87
N SER A 55 47.60 14.78 47.60
CA SER A 55 46.44 15.35 46.90
C SER A 55 45.51 14.25 46.40
N GLU A 56 44.27 14.20 46.89
CA GLU A 56 43.27 13.22 46.43
C GLU A 56 42.66 13.55 45.06
N ARG A 57 42.86 14.79 44.56
CA ARG A 57 42.25 15.30 43.33
C ARG A 57 43.30 15.81 42.34
N CYS A 58 42.99 15.67 41.05
CA CYS A 58 43.81 16.23 39.98
C CYS A 58 43.74 17.77 40.00
N PRO A 59 44.88 18.49 39.96
CA PRO A 59 44.89 19.95 40.02
C PRO A 59 44.27 20.62 38.79
N GLU A 60 44.23 19.95 37.65
CA GLU A 60 43.69 20.50 36.40
C GLU A 60 42.19 20.27 36.24
N CYS A 61 41.73 19.02 36.43
CA CYS A 61 40.33 18.64 36.12
C CYS A 61 39.49 18.33 37.37
N GLY A 62 40.07 18.33 38.56
CA GLY A 62 39.39 18.04 39.82
C GLY A 62 38.99 16.58 40.05
N ALA A 63 39.27 15.67 39.09
CA ALA A 63 38.94 14.25 39.21
C ALA A 63 39.68 13.56 40.38
N THR A 64 39.03 12.61 41.03
CA THR A 64 39.61 11.82 42.13
C THR A 64 40.74 10.92 41.62
N LEU A 65 41.93 11.02 42.19
CA LEU A 65 43.10 10.27 41.75
C LEU A 65 43.02 8.77 42.07
N VAL A 66 42.16 8.36 43.01
CA VAL A 66 41.92 6.94 43.32
C VAL A 66 41.40 6.18 42.09
N ASP A 67 40.52 6.80 41.31
CA ASP A 67 39.91 6.18 40.13
C ASP A 67 40.60 6.62 38.82
N ALA A 68 41.17 7.82 38.81
CA ALA A 68 41.71 8.42 37.60
C ALA A 68 43.22 8.19 37.41
N ALA A 69 44.02 7.88 38.44
CA ALA A 69 45.46 7.75 38.25
C ALA A 69 45.81 6.47 37.45
N ILE A 70 46.55 6.64 36.37
CA ILE A 70 47.00 5.55 35.50
C ILE A 70 48.52 5.64 35.27
N ASP A 71 49.20 4.50 35.28
CA ASP A 71 50.62 4.43 34.94
C ASP A 71 50.80 4.22 33.44
N THR A 72 51.29 5.25 32.75
CA THR A 72 51.34 5.26 31.28
C THR A 72 52.47 6.14 30.75
N ARG A 73 53.14 5.69 29.69
CA ARG A 73 54.12 6.51 28.95
C ARG A 73 53.49 7.50 27.97
N LEU A 74 52.17 7.46 27.79
CA LEU A 74 51.48 8.35 26.85
C LEU A 74 51.45 9.78 27.37
N ASP A 75 51.57 10.72 26.45
CA ASP A 75 51.31 12.12 26.68
C ASP A 75 49.82 12.39 26.95
N GLY A 76 49.48 13.60 27.43
CA GLY A 76 48.09 13.96 27.71
C GLY A 76 47.21 13.91 26.46
N SER A 77 47.76 14.26 25.30
CA SER A 77 47.06 14.17 24.02
C SER A 77 46.70 12.71 23.66
N GLY A 78 47.60 11.75 23.94
CA GLY A 78 47.35 10.32 23.77
C GLY A 78 46.23 9.78 24.66
N ILE A 79 46.11 10.26 25.90
CA ILE A 79 45.02 9.89 26.82
C ILE A 79 43.67 10.43 26.33
N LEU A 80 43.62 11.71 25.94
CA LEU A 80 42.42 12.33 25.36
C LEU A 80 41.99 11.65 24.06
N ARG A 81 42.94 11.36 23.16
CA ARG A 81 42.67 10.65 21.90
C ARG A 81 42.06 9.27 22.15
N ARG A 82 42.55 8.51 23.14
CA ARG A 82 41.98 7.19 23.50
C ARG A 82 40.58 7.30 24.08
N ARG A 83 40.30 8.30 24.92
CA ARG A 83 38.95 8.56 25.45
C ARG A 83 37.99 8.91 24.31
N TRP A 84 38.42 9.77 23.40
CA TRP A 84 37.65 10.15 22.22
C TRP A 84 37.39 8.92 21.33
N LEU A 85 38.39 8.10 21.04
CA LEU A 85 38.22 6.85 20.27
C LEU A 85 37.25 5.87 20.92
N ARG A 86 37.26 5.71 22.25
CA ARG A 86 36.29 4.86 22.95
C ARG A 86 34.86 5.41 22.82
N ARG A 87 34.67 6.72 23.02
CA ARG A 87 33.35 7.35 22.88
C ARG A 87 32.85 7.25 21.45
N LEU A 88 33.70 7.59 20.47
CA LEU A 88 33.38 7.51 19.06
C LEU A 88 33.03 6.07 18.67
N GLY A 89 33.86 5.09 19.04
CA GLY A 89 33.60 3.67 18.78
C GLY A 89 32.28 3.18 19.38
N GLY A 90 31.97 3.59 20.61
CA GLY A 90 30.69 3.30 21.25
C GLY A 90 29.51 3.88 20.47
N TRP A 91 29.56 5.16 20.13
CA TRP A 91 28.52 5.82 19.32
C TRP A 91 28.37 5.22 17.93
N CYS A 92 29.48 4.92 17.24
CA CYS A 92 29.46 4.25 15.94
C CYS A 92 28.80 2.87 16.02
N THR A 93 29.04 2.11 17.09
CA THR A 93 28.42 0.79 17.28
C THR A 93 26.90 0.91 17.44
N ILE A 94 26.44 1.83 18.30
CA ILE A 94 25.01 2.08 18.53
C ILE A 94 24.34 2.56 17.24
N ALA A 95 24.95 3.55 16.56
CA ALA A 95 24.43 4.07 15.30
C ALA A 95 24.36 2.98 14.21
N GLY A 96 25.39 2.15 14.08
CA GLY A 96 25.40 1.01 13.16
C GLY A 96 24.31 -0.01 13.47
N LEU A 97 24.10 -0.36 14.75
CA LEU A 97 23.06 -1.29 15.18
C LEU A 97 21.65 -0.74 14.90
N VAL A 98 21.41 0.54 15.19
CA VAL A 98 20.14 1.21 14.89
C VAL A 98 19.90 1.26 13.39
N ALA A 99 20.90 1.66 12.60
CA ALA A 99 20.80 1.70 11.15
C ALA A 99 20.50 0.32 10.57
N LEU A 100 21.25 -0.72 10.96
CA LEU A 100 21.00 -2.11 10.54
C LEU A 100 19.60 -2.58 10.90
N SER A 101 19.12 -2.27 12.11
CA SER A 101 17.78 -2.64 12.55
C SER A 101 16.71 -1.99 11.68
N ILE A 102 16.85 -0.69 11.38
CA ILE A 102 15.93 0.04 10.50
C ILE A 102 15.98 -0.52 9.07
N THR A 103 17.18 -0.75 8.53
CA THR A 103 17.32 -1.30 7.17
C THR A 103 16.70 -2.70 7.09
N LEU A 104 16.93 -3.55 8.09
CA LEU A 104 16.32 -4.87 8.16
C LEU A 104 14.79 -4.79 8.25
N LEU A 105 14.24 -3.86 9.01
CA LEU A 105 12.78 -3.65 9.07
C LEU A 105 12.19 -3.17 7.73
N ILE A 106 12.93 -2.42 6.92
CA ILE A 106 12.43 -1.87 5.65
C ILE A 106 12.69 -2.80 4.45
N ASP A 107 13.67 -3.69 4.55
CA ASP A 107 14.10 -4.55 3.44
C ASP A 107 13.01 -5.56 3.02
N LEU A 108 12.44 -5.37 1.83
CA LEU A 108 11.44 -6.26 1.24
C LEU A 108 11.94 -7.70 1.06
N ARG A 109 13.27 -7.92 0.97
CA ARG A 109 13.85 -9.26 0.81
C ARG A 109 13.59 -10.16 2.02
N ARG A 110 13.22 -9.60 3.19
CA ARG A 110 12.85 -10.39 4.37
C ARG A 110 11.46 -11.00 4.29
N ILE A 111 10.57 -10.48 3.45
CA ILE A 111 9.14 -10.84 3.44
C ILE A 111 8.92 -12.36 3.26
N PRO A 112 9.61 -13.06 2.34
CA PRO A 112 9.39 -14.49 2.14
C PRO A 112 9.67 -15.35 3.39
N VAL A 113 10.64 -14.91 4.22
CA VAL A 113 11.09 -15.62 5.43
C VAL A 113 10.48 -15.08 6.72
N THR A 114 9.70 -14.00 6.65
CA THR A 114 9.11 -13.38 7.84
C THR A 114 7.93 -14.22 8.34
N PRO A 115 7.85 -14.53 9.65
CA PRO A 115 6.73 -15.28 10.20
C PRO A 115 5.36 -14.62 9.92
N PRO A 116 4.29 -15.38 9.61
CA PRO A 116 2.98 -14.83 9.27
C PRO A 116 2.41 -13.86 10.31
N ALA A 117 2.54 -14.21 11.61
CA ALA A 117 2.07 -13.35 12.69
C ALA A 117 2.78 -11.99 12.74
N TRP A 118 4.06 -11.93 12.38
CA TRP A 118 4.81 -10.67 12.29
C TRP A 118 4.35 -9.85 11.08
N LEU A 119 4.22 -10.48 9.91
CA LEU A 119 3.71 -9.82 8.70
C LEU A 119 2.34 -9.20 8.96
N ALA A 120 1.44 -9.93 9.62
CA ALA A 120 0.09 -9.47 9.92
C ALA A 120 0.04 -8.34 10.96
N ARG A 121 0.78 -8.44 12.08
CA ARG A 121 0.64 -7.52 13.22
C ARG A 121 1.56 -6.32 13.17
N VAL A 122 2.71 -6.43 12.49
CA VAL A 122 3.72 -5.37 12.45
C VAL A 122 3.79 -4.77 11.06
N ASP A 123 3.94 -5.60 10.03
CA ASP A 123 4.19 -5.11 8.67
C ASP A 123 2.92 -4.62 7.99
N ALA A 124 1.76 -5.28 8.17
CA ALA A 124 0.50 -4.87 7.55
C ALA A 124 0.02 -3.47 8.01
N PRO A 125 0.04 -3.11 9.31
CA PRO A 125 -0.27 -1.74 9.73
C PRO A 125 0.68 -0.69 9.16
N TRP A 126 1.95 -1.04 8.93
CA TRP A 126 2.90 -0.12 8.30
C TRP A 126 2.66 -0.02 6.79
N ALA A 127 2.39 -1.16 6.14
CA ALA A 127 2.01 -1.27 4.73
C ALA A 127 0.77 -0.44 4.41
N ALA A 128 -0.29 -0.54 5.22
CA ALA A 128 -1.52 0.23 5.05
C ALA A 128 -1.33 1.76 5.09
N ARG A 129 -0.21 2.26 5.63
CA ARG A 129 0.13 3.69 5.68
C ARG A 129 1.12 4.14 4.61
N SER A 130 1.60 3.22 3.80
CA SER A 130 2.72 3.43 2.91
C SER A 130 2.28 3.39 1.44
N PRO A 131 3.12 3.85 0.50
CA PRO A 131 2.78 3.86 -0.92
C PRO A 131 2.45 2.45 -1.46
N ASP A 132 1.48 2.38 -2.38
CA ASP A 132 0.95 1.12 -2.93
C ASP A 132 2.04 0.19 -3.48
N ALA A 133 3.10 0.73 -4.09
CA ALA A 133 4.21 -0.07 -4.62
C ALA A 133 4.91 -0.92 -3.55
N TRP A 134 4.96 -0.44 -2.31
CA TRP A 134 5.63 -1.12 -1.20
C TRP A 134 4.65 -2.02 -0.45
N SER A 135 3.43 -1.54 -0.21
CA SER A 135 2.40 -2.29 0.51
C SER A 135 1.82 -3.46 -0.28
N ALA A 136 1.75 -3.36 -1.62
CA ALA A 136 1.29 -4.46 -2.48
C ALA A 136 2.10 -5.74 -2.27
N VAL A 137 3.42 -5.66 -2.04
CA VAL A 137 4.29 -6.83 -1.82
C VAL A 137 3.93 -7.55 -0.52
N ILE A 138 3.67 -6.80 0.56
CA ILE A 138 3.30 -7.34 1.87
C ILE A 138 1.91 -7.98 1.80
N PHE A 139 0.94 -7.26 1.24
CA PHE A 139 -0.43 -7.78 1.13
C PHE A 139 -0.53 -8.96 0.18
N GLN A 140 0.22 -8.99 -0.92
CA GLN A 140 0.30 -10.16 -1.79
C GLN A 140 0.82 -11.38 -1.03
N ARG A 141 1.88 -11.21 -0.22
CA ARG A 141 2.39 -12.31 0.60
C ARG A 141 1.35 -12.80 1.61
N LEU A 142 0.58 -11.89 2.23
CA LEU A 142 -0.50 -12.27 3.15
C LEU A 142 -1.62 -13.04 2.43
N VAL A 143 -1.98 -12.65 1.20
CA VAL A 143 -2.93 -13.38 0.35
C VAL A 143 -2.40 -14.79 0.05
N ASP A 144 -1.13 -14.91 -0.35
CA ASP A 144 -0.50 -16.20 -0.63
C ASP A 144 -0.51 -17.12 0.62
N LEU A 145 -0.16 -16.57 1.79
CA LEU A 145 -0.19 -17.30 3.06
C LEU A 145 -1.61 -17.72 3.45
N ARG A 146 -2.62 -16.86 3.20
CA ARG A 146 -4.03 -17.23 3.45
C ARG A 146 -4.49 -18.33 2.51
N CYS A 147 -4.16 -18.24 1.22
CA CYS A 147 -4.48 -19.29 0.25
C CYS A 147 -3.78 -20.62 0.56
N GLY A 148 -2.58 -20.57 1.14
CA GLY A 148 -1.85 -21.75 1.64
C GLY A 148 -2.35 -22.30 2.97
N GLY A 149 -3.29 -21.63 3.65
CA GLY A 149 -3.78 -22.03 4.97
C GLY A 149 -2.78 -21.77 6.12
N GLU A 150 -1.70 -21.02 5.87
CA GLU A 150 -0.67 -20.68 6.87
C GLU A 150 -1.04 -19.45 7.71
N LEU A 151 -2.00 -18.64 7.24
CA LEU A 151 -2.46 -17.43 7.93
C LEU A 151 -3.71 -17.73 8.78
N THR A 152 -3.58 -17.61 10.10
CA THR A 152 -4.69 -17.81 11.05
C THR A 152 -5.75 -16.71 10.92
N ASP A 153 -6.99 -16.98 11.35
CA ASP A 153 -8.08 -15.99 11.29
C ASP A 153 -7.80 -14.75 12.17
N ALA A 154 -7.11 -14.94 13.30
CA ALA A 154 -6.72 -13.84 14.18
C ALA A 154 -5.65 -12.94 13.55
N ASP A 155 -4.68 -13.54 12.85
CA ASP A 155 -3.67 -12.78 12.12
C ASP A 155 -4.26 -12.10 10.89
N LEU A 156 -5.17 -12.78 10.16
CA LEU A 156 -5.90 -12.17 9.05
C LEU A 156 -6.72 -10.95 9.52
N ARG A 157 -7.46 -11.06 10.63
CA ARG A 157 -8.17 -9.91 11.22
C ARG A 157 -7.21 -8.77 11.57
N SER A 158 -6.09 -9.07 12.21
CA SER A 158 -5.07 -8.08 12.56
C SER A 158 -4.50 -7.35 11.34
N ALA A 159 -4.37 -8.04 10.21
CA ALA A 159 -3.93 -7.44 8.95
C ALA A 159 -5.02 -6.63 8.24
N LEU A 160 -6.30 -6.99 8.41
CA LEU A 160 -7.44 -6.35 7.77
C LEU A 160 -7.87 -5.05 8.45
N ASP A 161 -7.85 -4.99 9.77
CA ASP A 161 -8.32 -3.80 10.52
C ASP A 161 -7.64 -2.49 10.06
N PRO A 162 -6.30 -2.44 9.84
CA PRO A 162 -5.63 -1.24 9.32
C PRO A 162 -6.00 -0.89 7.88
N VAL A 163 -6.33 -1.89 7.05
CA VAL A 163 -6.71 -1.70 5.65
C VAL A 163 -8.13 -1.15 5.59
N LEU A 164 -9.08 -1.77 6.30
CA LEU A 164 -10.47 -1.31 6.38
C LEU A 164 -10.56 0.12 6.91
N ALA A 165 -9.76 0.47 7.92
CA ALA A 165 -9.72 1.82 8.48
C ALA A 165 -9.21 2.90 7.49
N ARG A 166 -8.65 2.52 6.34
CA ARG A 166 -8.01 3.41 5.37
C ARG A 166 -8.42 3.15 3.92
N ILE A 167 -9.40 2.28 3.67
CA ILE A 167 -9.73 1.79 2.33
C ILE A 167 -10.15 2.91 1.37
N ASP A 168 -10.74 3.98 1.88
CA ASP A 168 -11.15 5.16 1.10
C ASP A 168 -10.00 6.15 0.83
N GLN A 169 -8.80 5.88 1.36
CA GLN A 169 -7.62 6.69 1.10
C GLN A 169 -6.89 6.20 -0.15
N ARG A 170 -6.22 7.11 -0.86
CA ARG A 170 -5.46 6.79 -2.08
C ARG A 170 -4.39 5.70 -1.89
N ASN A 171 -3.86 5.52 -0.68
CA ASN A 171 -2.79 4.59 -0.36
C ASN A 171 -3.29 3.54 0.64
N HIS A 172 -4.11 2.58 0.18
CA HIS A 172 -4.66 1.52 1.02
C HIS A 172 -4.06 0.14 0.70
N GLY A 173 -3.04 0.07 -0.16
CA GLY A 173 -2.36 -1.18 -0.50
C GLY A 173 -2.75 -1.78 -1.85
N GLY A 174 -3.51 -1.05 -2.67
CA GLY A 174 -3.87 -1.43 -4.02
C GLY A 174 -4.65 -2.74 -4.14
N ALA A 175 -4.50 -3.42 -5.28
CA ALA A 175 -5.23 -4.66 -5.59
C ALA A 175 -5.04 -5.79 -4.55
N PRO A 176 -3.83 -6.08 -4.02
CA PRO A 176 -3.66 -7.19 -3.08
C PRO A 176 -4.33 -6.97 -1.72
N ALA A 177 -4.38 -5.73 -1.22
CA ALA A 177 -5.09 -5.41 0.02
C ALA A 177 -6.60 -5.67 -0.11
N ARG A 178 -7.15 -5.34 -1.27
CA ARG A 178 -8.55 -5.60 -1.63
C ARG A 178 -8.85 -7.09 -1.77
N GLU A 179 -7.95 -7.85 -2.38
CA GLU A 179 -8.04 -9.32 -2.42
C GLU A 179 -8.02 -9.92 -1.01
N LEU A 180 -7.18 -9.38 -0.12
CA LEU A 180 -7.16 -9.80 1.28
C LEU A 180 -8.50 -9.53 1.99
N ILE A 181 -9.14 -8.37 1.75
CA ILE A 181 -10.49 -8.06 2.27
C ILE A 181 -11.50 -9.10 1.78
N MET A 182 -11.44 -9.47 0.50
CA MET A 182 -12.34 -10.48 -0.06
C MET A 182 -12.17 -11.85 0.59
N HIS A 183 -10.94 -12.26 0.88
CA HIS A 183 -10.69 -13.45 1.69
C HIS A 183 -11.27 -13.31 3.10
N GLY A 184 -11.06 -12.16 3.74
CA GLY A 184 -11.64 -11.87 5.06
C GLY A 184 -13.16 -11.95 5.09
N TRP A 185 -13.85 -11.41 4.09
CA TRP A 185 -15.31 -11.46 3.98
C TRP A 185 -15.80 -12.89 3.70
N ARG A 186 -15.18 -13.58 2.74
CA ARG A 186 -15.53 -14.98 2.42
C ARG A 186 -15.43 -15.88 3.64
N ASP A 187 -14.42 -15.65 4.47
CA ASP A 187 -14.14 -16.45 5.66
C ASP A 187 -14.90 -15.97 6.92
N GLY A 188 -15.82 -14.99 6.77
CA GLY A 188 -16.67 -14.47 7.85
C GLY A 188 -15.94 -13.58 8.86
N ILE A 189 -14.73 -13.13 8.53
CA ILE A 189 -13.92 -12.25 9.39
C ILE A 189 -14.34 -10.79 9.22
N VAL A 190 -14.64 -10.38 7.99
CA VAL A 190 -15.21 -9.07 7.62
C VAL A 190 -16.72 -9.23 7.48
N THR A 191 -17.49 -8.39 8.16
CA THR A 191 -18.96 -8.46 8.11
C THR A 191 -19.51 -7.85 6.81
N ASP A 192 -20.75 -8.19 6.47
CA ASP A 192 -21.42 -7.63 5.29
C ASP A 192 -21.53 -6.10 5.40
N GLU A 193 -21.77 -5.57 6.60
CA GLU A 193 -21.83 -4.12 6.84
C GLU A 193 -20.48 -3.45 6.61
N GLN A 194 -19.40 -4.07 7.05
CA GLN A 194 -18.04 -3.56 6.83
C GLN A 194 -17.67 -3.60 5.34
N LEU A 195 -18.06 -4.66 4.63
CA LEU A 195 -17.83 -4.78 3.20
C LEU A 195 -18.58 -3.68 2.43
N VAL A 196 -19.89 -3.55 2.66
CA VAL A 196 -20.77 -2.60 1.97
C VAL A 196 -20.38 -1.13 2.22
N ALA A 197 -19.76 -0.85 3.36
CA ALA A 197 -19.25 0.48 3.69
C ALA A 197 -18.06 0.92 2.82
N ILE A 198 -17.42 0.01 2.08
CA ILE A 198 -16.28 0.33 1.22
C ILE A 198 -16.79 0.96 -0.08
N ASP A 199 -16.60 2.27 -0.24
CA ASP A 199 -17.07 2.98 -1.44
C ASP A 199 -16.41 2.49 -2.73
N ALA A 200 -15.14 2.08 -2.63
CA ALA A 200 -14.38 1.58 -3.77
C ALA A 200 -14.86 0.23 -4.34
N LEU A 201 -15.79 -0.47 -3.67
CA LEU A 201 -16.44 -1.67 -4.22
C LEU A 201 -17.49 -1.36 -5.27
N TRP A 202 -18.05 -0.15 -5.23
CA TRP A 202 -19.12 0.24 -6.13
C TRP A 202 -18.55 0.60 -7.49
N PRO A 203 -19.19 0.16 -8.58
CA PRO A 203 -18.73 0.47 -9.92
C PRO A 203 -18.77 1.98 -10.15
N VAL A 204 -17.70 2.51 -10.75
CA VAL A 204 -17.75 3.80 -11.41
C VAL A 204 -18.38 3.58 -12.79
N ILE A 205 -19.50 4.25 -13.03
CA ILE A 205 -20.24 4.12 -14.28
C ILE A 205 -20.07 5.41 -15.06
N GLU A 206 -19.37 5.31 -16.19
CA GLU A 206 -19.13 6.41 -17.10
C GLU A 206 -20.06 6.29 -18.32
N LEU A 207 -20.62 7.42 -18.74
CA LEU A 207 -21.37 7.51 -19.98
C LEU A 207 -20.38 7.80 -21.11
N GLU A 208 -20.24 6.87 -22.04
CA GLU A 208 -19.51 7.14 -23.27
C GLU A 208 -20.42 7.90 -24.24
N PRO A 209 -20.00 9.08 -24.72
CA PRO A 209 -20.79 9.83 -25.68
C PRO A 209 -20.91 9.03 -26.97
N THR A 210 -22.14 8.73 -27.36
CA THR A 210 -22.45 8.03 -28.59
C THR A 210 -23.18 8.96 -29.54
N THR A 211 -22.72 9.03 -30.78
CA THR A 211 -23.46 9.70 -31.86
C THR A 211 -24.65 8.83 -32.26
N GLY A 212 -25.84 9.44 -32.28
CA GLY A 212 -27.06 8.76 -32.68
C GLY A 212 -28.21 9.75 -32.90
N THR A 213 -29.29 9.24 -33.47
CA THR A 213 -30.55 9.99 -33.61
C THR A 213 -31.33 9.99 -32.29
N ARG A 214 -32.23 10.96 -32.10
CA ARG A 214 -33.19 10.96 -30.97
C ARG A 214 -34.00 9.67 -30.85
N SER A 215 -34.16 8.91 -31.93
CA SER A 215 -34.91 7.65 -31.96
C SER A 215 -34.09 6.41 -31.58
N SER A 216 -32.77 6.43 -31.76
CA SER A 216 -31.89 5.27 -31.53
C SER A 216 -31.10 5.33 -30.22
N MET A 217 -30.87 6.54 -29.69
CA MET A 217 -30.23 6.85 -28.39
C MET A 217 -29.29 5.74 -27.87
N PRO A 218 -28.17 5.45 -28.55
CA PRO A 218 -27.33 4.31 -28.20
C PRO A 218 -26.42 4.62 -27.01
N ILE A 219 -26.95 4.95 -25.83
CA ILE A 219 -26.12 5.22 -24.64
C ILE A 219 -25.26 3.99 -24.32
N ARG A 220 -23.95 4.15 -24.39
CA ARG A 220 -22.99 3.16 -23.91
C ARG A 220 -22.55 3.52 -22.50
N THR A 221 -22.73 2.59 -21.58
CA THR A 221 -22.19 2.68 -20.23
C THR A 221 -20.90 1.88 -20.16
N ARG A 222 -19.85 2.51 -19.64
CA ARG A 222 -18.63 1.83 -19.22
C ARG A 222 -18.71 1.64 -17.72
N VAL A 223 -18.71 0.38 -17.30
CA VAL A 223 -18.70 -0.01 -15.88
C VAL A 223 -17.26 -0.35 -15.51
N ASP A 224 -16.66 0.46 -14.64
CA ASP A 224 -15.31 0.25 -14.12
C ASP A 224 -15.35 -0.02 -12.61
N CYS A 225 -14.99 -1.23 -12.20
CA CYS A 225 -14.82 -1.59 -10.78
C CYS A 225 -13.36 -1.53 -10.32
N GLY A 226 -12.50 -0.89 -11.10
CA GLY A 226 -11.07 -0.83 -10.87
C GLY A 226 -10.47 -2.22 -10.63
N ASP A 227 -9.58 -2.29 -9.66
CA ASP A 227 -8.83 -3.52 -9.36
C ASP A 227 -9.64 -4.57 -8.57
N PHE A 228 -10.89 -4.30 -8.20
CA PHE A 228 -11.75 -5.27 -7.49
C PHE A 228 -12.33 -6.34 -8.40
N ARG A 229 -12.22 -6.18 -9.73
CA ARG A 229 -12.77 -7.10 -10.73
C ARG A 229 -12.44 -8.57 -10.49
N VAL A 230 -11.17 -8.90 -10.27
CA VAL A 230 -10.73 -10.28 -10.05
C VAL A 230 -11.07 -10.77 -8.63
N PRO A 231 -10.82 -9.98 -7.57
CA PRO A 231 -11.21 -10.34 -6.20
C PRO A 231 -12.70 -10.63 -6.02
N ILE A 232 -13.59 -9.77 -6.53
CA ILE A 232 -15.06 -9.90 -6.42
C ILE A 232 -15.52 -11.24 -7.00
N ALA A 233 -15.08 -11.55 -8.22
CA ALA A 233 -15.45 -12.80 -8.89
C ALA A 233 -14.95 -14.05 -8.14
N LYS A 234 -13.73 -14.00 -7.56
CA LYS A 234 -13.19 -15.12 -6.75
C LYS A 234 -13.92 -15.30 -5.42
N ALA A 235 -14.45 -14.22 -4.86
CA ALA A 235 -15.16 -14.24 -3.57
C ALA A 235 -16.59 -14.78 -3.68
N GLY A 236 -17.16 -14.83 -4.89
CA GLY A 236 -18.58 -15.09 -5.10
C GLY A 236 -19.44 -13.85 -4.85
N LEU A 237 -18.90 -12.66 -5.12
CA LEU A 237 -19.69 -11.43 -5.14
C LEU A 237 -20.12 -11.13 -6.58
N GLY A 238 -21.38 -10.72 -6.74
CA GLY A 238 -21.95 -10.23 -7.99
C GLY A 238 -22.36 -8.76 -7.85
N ILE A 239 -22.46 -8.06 -8.98
CA ILE A 239 -23.05 -6.73 -9.04
C ILE A 239 -24.12 -6.74 -10.14
N GLU A 240 -25.37 -6.49 -9.75
CA GLU A 240 -26.50 -6.30 -10.67
C GLU A 240 -26.74 -4.80 -10.87
N ILE A 241 -26.85 -4.35 -12.12
CA ILE A 241 -27.15 -2.95 -12.45
C ILE A 241 -28.48 -2.92 -13.21
N ALA A 242 -29.51 -2.38 -12.57
CA ALA A 242 -30.83 -2.20 -13.19
C ALA A 242 -31.04 -0.73 -13.53
N TRP A 243 -31.36 -0.45 -14.79
CA TRP A 243 -31.64 0.90 -15.27
C TRP A 243 -33.06 1.25 -14.86
N THR A 244 -33.25 2.37 -14.19
CA THR A 244 -34.58 2.78 -13.70
C THR A 244 -35.20 3.84 -14.61
N GLU A 245 -34.41 4.85 -14.98
CA GLU A 245 -34.92 6.02 -15.70
C GLU A 245 -33.82 6.70 -16.50
N ILE A 246 -34.12 7.11 -17.74
CA ILE A 246 -33.24 7.96 -18.56
C ILE A 246 -33.94 9.30 -18.74
N LEU A 247 -33.34 10.38 -18.27
CA LEU A 247 -33.81 11.74 -18.45
C LEU A 247 -33.01 12.41 -19.56
N VAL A 248 -33.65 12.82 -20.64
CA VAL A 248 -33.01 13.60 -21.72
C VAL A 248 -33.71 14.94 -21.77
N ASP A 249 -32.95 16.01 -21.53
CA ASP A 249 -33.50 17.37 -21.38
C ASP A 249 -34.63 17.47 -20.34
N GLY A 250 -34.50 16.69 -19.25
CA GLY A 250 -35.53 16.59 -18.21
C GLY A 250 -36.78 15.78 -18.58
N VAL A 251 -36.85 15.24 -19.80
CA VAL A 251 -37.92 14.33 -20.23
C VAL A 251 -37.55 12.90 -19.84
N SER A 252 -38.40 12.28 -19.03
CA SER A 252 -38.24 10.91 -18.56
C SER A 252 -38.61 9.89 -19.64
N PHE A 253 -37.68 8.98 -19.90
CA PHE A 253 -37.87 7.76 -20.65
C PHE A 253 -37.71 6.62 -19.66
N ALA A 254 -38.84 6.03 -19.25
CA ALA A 254 -38.82 4.83 -18.43
C ALA A 254 -38.17 3.69 -19.22
N THR A 255 -37.22 3.00 -18.61
CA THR A 255 -36.62 1.82 -19.20
C THR A 255 -36.82 0.64 -18.27
N ASP A 256 -37.58 -0.38 -18.68
CA ASP A 256 -37.63 -1.66 -17.97
C ASP A 256 -36.37 -2.52 -18.23
N ARG A 257 -35.27 -1.87 -18.66
CA ARG A 257 -34.04 -2.54 -19.05
C ARG A 257 -33.27 -2.98 -17.82
N LYS A 258 -33.21 -4.29 -17.59
CA LYS A 258 -32.37 -4.91 -16.58
C LYS A 258 -31.18 -5.57 -17.27
N ASP A 259 -29.99 -5.04 -17.03
CA ASP A 259 -28.75 -5.69 -17.45
C ASP A 259 -28.20 -6.46 -16.23
N VAL A 260 -28.65 -7.71 -16.06
CA VAL A 260 -28.08 -8.58 -15.01
C VAL A 260 -26.73 -9.08 -15.50
N LEU A 261 -25.66 -8.61 -14.88
CA LEU A 261 -24.32 -9.16 -15.10
C LEU A 261 -24.20 -10.48 -14.30
N ASP A 262 -24.92 -11.52 -14.76
CA ASP A 262 -25.04 -12.86 -14.13
C ASP A 262 -23.69 -13.51 -13.82
N ARG A 263 -22.64 -13.10 -14.55
CA ARG A 263 -21.25 -13.34 -14.23
C ARG A 263 -20.49 -12.08 -14.52
N TRP A 264 -19.69 -11.64 -13.55
CA TRP A 264 -18.67 -10.65 -13.80
C TRP A 264 -17.88 -11.08 -15.04
N PRO A 265 -17.79 -10.26 -16.11
CA PRO A 265 -17.02 -10.67 -17.26
C PRO A 265 -15.62 -10.91 -16.72
N GLY A 266 -15.15 -12.15 -16.72
CA GLY A 266 -13.80 -12.47 -16.27
C GLY A 266 -12.78 -11.64 -17.04
N PRO A 267 -11.48 -11.73 -16.73
CA PRO A 267 -10.43 -11.00 -17.47
C PRO A 267 -10.39 -11.26 -19.00
N GLY A 268 -11.29 -12.07 -19.55
CA GLY A 268 -11.42 -12.34 -20.99
C GLY A 268 -12.83 -12.59 -21.53
N LEU A 269 -13.92 -12.21 -20.84
CA LEU A 269 -15.17 -12.05 -21.59
C LEU A 269 -15.02 -10.79 -22.45
N PRO A 270 -15.30 -10.85 -23.76
CA PRO A 270 -15.20 -9.68 -24.60
C PRO A 270 -16.18 -8.65 -24.02
N VAL A 271 -15.65 -7.59 -23.39
CA VAL A 271 -16.04 -6.25 -23.83
C VAL A 271 -15.99 -6.41 -25.34
N THR A 272 -17.14 -6.40 -26.04
CA THR A 272 -17.23 -6.52 -27.51
C THR A 272 -15.90 -6.10 -28.05
N SER A 273 -15.09 -7.07 -28.50
CA SER A 273 -13.63 -6.89 -28.65
C SER A 273 -13.41 -5.48 -29.15
N PRO A 274 -12.52 -4.65 -28.56
CA PRO A 274 -11.97 -3.59 -29.37
C PRO A 274 -11.34 -4.35 -30.54
N ARG A 275 -12.11 -4.53 -31.62
CA ARG A 275 -11.57 -4.51 -32.97
C ARG A 275 -10.52 -3.45 -32.86
N ALA A 276 -9.30 -3.80 -33.18
CA ALA A 276 -8.19 -2.90 -33.25
C ALA A 276 -8.64 -1.61 -33.98
N TYR A 277 -9.22 -0.66 -33.24
CA TYR A 277 -9.39 0.73 -33.61
C TYR A 277 -8.07 1.41 -33.24
N GLY A 278 -7.00 0.78 -33.74
CA GLY A 278 -5.85 1.48 -34.28
C GLY A 278 -6.12 1.91 -35.72
N GLU A 279 -7.35 1.78 -36.24
CA GLU A 279 -7.88 2.84 -37.09
C GLU A 279 -7.99 4.07 -36.20
N ALA A 280 -7.00 4.96 -36.34
CA ALA A 280 -7.06 6.30 -35.81
C ALA A 280 -8.50 6.80 -35.92
N MET A 281 -9.15 7.04 -34.77
CA MET A 281 -10.39 7.79 -34.72
C MET A 281 -10.14 8.98 -35.66
N PRO A 282 -10.85 9.10 -36.81
CA PRO A 282 -10.51 10.10 -37.81
C PRO A 282 -10.43 11.41 -37.06
N ALA A 283 -9.24 12.01 -37.08
CA ALA A 283 -8.90 13.14 -36.22
C ALA A 283 -10.05 14.13 -36.31
N ARG A 284 -10.83 14.25 -35.23
CA ARG A 284 -12.07 15.05 -35.08
C ARG A 284 -12.12 16.10 -36.18
N THR A 285 -12.70 15.75 -37.33
CA THR A 285 -12.88 16.72 -38.41
C THR A 285 -13.85 17.74 -37.85
N ALA A 286 -13.49 19.01 -38.00
CA ALA A 286 -14.12 20.16 -37.38
C ALA A 286 -15.64 19.99 -37.21
N SER A 287 -16.09 20.22 -35.98
CA SER A 287 -17.49 20.38 -35.55
C SER A 287 -18.44 20.64 -36.71
N SER A 288 -19.24 19.64 -37.07
CA SER A 288 -20.45 19.90 -37.87
C SER A 288 -21.25 20.97 -37.12
N PRO A 289 -21.62 22.09 -37.77
CA PRO A 289 -22.30 23.20 -37.10
C PRO A 289 -23.68 22.83 -36.53
N ASP A 290 -24.21 21.65 -36.88
CA ASP A 290 -25.57 21.21 -36.54
C ASP A 290 -25.64 20.15 -35.42
N ARG A 291 -24.64 20.09 -34.54
CA ARG A 291 -24.69 19.19 -33.36
C ARG A 291 -25.31 19.88 -32.15
N GLU A 292 -26.43 19.34 -31.70
CA GLU A 292 -27.07 19.75 -30.46
C GLU A 292 -26.49 18.95 -29.29
N THR A 293 -25.97 19.63 -28.26
CA THR A 293 -25.57 18.97 -27.01
C THR A 293 -26.72 19.01 -26.01
N VAL A 294 -27.28 17.86 -25.67
CA VAL A 294 -28.43 17.76 -24.76
C VAL A 294 -27.98 17.18 -23.41
N PRO A 295 -28.40 17.75 -22.25
CA PRO A 295 -28.12 17.14 -20.97
C PRO A 295 -28.86 15.81 -20.83
N VAL A 296 -28.15 14.79 -20.35
CA VAL A 296 -28.71 13.47 -20.07
C VAL A 296 -28.42 13.12 -18.61
N GLU A 297 -29.42 12.63 -17.90
CA GLU A 297 -29.29 12.06 -16.57
C GLU A 297 -29.78 10.62 -16.60
N LEU A 298 -28.90 9.69 -16.26
CA LEU A 298 -29.19 8.27 -16.18
C LEU A 298 -29.34 7.88 -14.71
N ARG A 299 -30.52 7.38 -14.33
CA ARG A 299 -30.78 6.80 -13.01
C ARG A 299 -30.79 5.30 -13.09
N MET A 300 -30.11 4.70 -12.12
CA MET A 300 -29.88 3.27 -12.08
C MET A 300 -29.77 2.82 -10.62
N THR A 301 -30.04 1.54 -10.42
CA THR A 301 -29.87 0.87 -9.12
C THR A 301 -28.80 -0.19 -9.28
N ALA A 302 -27.74 -0.07 -8.49
CA ALA A 302 -26.71 -1.10 -8.36
C ALA A 302 -26.98 -1.92 -7.11
N ARG A 303 -26.94 -3.25 -7.24
CA ARG A 303 -27.11 -4.20 -6.14
C ARG A 303 -25.87 -5.05 -6.01
N LEU A 304 -25.33 -5.12 -4.81
CA LEU A 304 -24.26 -6.05 -4.46
C LEU A 304 -24.89 -7.37 -4.01
N LEU A 305 -24.49 -8.46 -4.65
CA LEU A 305 -25.07 -9.79 -4.47
C LEU A 305 -24.06 -10.75 -3.86
N ASP A 306 -24.48 -11.55 -2.89
CA ASP A 306 -23.73 -12.72 -2.40
C ASP A 306 -24.18 -13.98 -3.14
N ASP A 307 -23.30 -14.50 -3.98
CA ASP A 307 -23.47 -15.70 -4.80
C ASP A 307 -22.77 -16.93 -4.21
N ARG A 308 -22.24 -16.88 -2.97
CA ARG A 308 -21.53 -18.04 -2.36
C ARG A 308 -22.41 -19.30 -2.26
N GLY A 309 -23.73 -19.14 -2.20
CA GLY A 309 -24.69 -20.25 -2.22
C GLY A 309 -24.99 -20.82 -3.60
N ARG A 310 -24.50 -20.19 -4.68
CA ARG A 310 -24.81 -20.56 -6.06
C ARG A 310 -23.78 -21.55 -6.59
N THR A 311 -24.23 -22.75 -6.94
CA THR A 311 -23.35 -23.77 -7.54
C THR A 311 -22.81 -23.27 -8.89
N PRO A 312 -21.48 -23.25 -9.12
CA PRO A 312 -20.92 -22.77 -10.37
C PRO A 312 -21.39 -23.64 -11.55
N GLY A 313 -22.10 -23.05 -12.51
CA GLY A 313 -22.52 -23.74 -13.74
C GLY A 313 -23.99 -24.11 -13.82
N THR A 314 -24.77 -23.89 -12.76
CA THR A 314 -26.22 -24.09 -12.80
C THR A 314 -26.89 -22.85 -13.40
N THR A 315 -27.13 -22.88 -14.72
CA THR A 315 -27.94 -21.87 -15.44
C THR A 315 -29.45 -22.07 -15.25
N ALA A 316 -29.86 -22.97 -14.35
CA ALA A 316 -31.25 -23.35 -14.19
C ALA A 316 -32.04 -22.27 -13.43
N ILE A 317 -33.25 -22.03 -13.95
CA ILE A 317 -34.23 -21.00 -13.58
C ILE A 317 -34.69 -21.09 -12.11
N ASP A 318 -34.36 -22.17 -11.39
CA ASP A 318 -34.66 -22.39 -9.97
C ASP A 318 -33.49 -22.09 -9.02
N SER A 319 -32.46 -21.35 -9.47
CA SER A 319 -31.32 -21.01 -8.62
C SER A 319 -31.77 -20.18 -7.41
N VAL A 320 -31.37 -20.60 -6.21
CA VAL A 320 -31.54 -19.86 -4.95
C VAL A 320 -31.26 -18.38 -5.20
N PRO A 321 -32.18 -17.47 -4.85
CA PRO A 321 -31.98 -16.05 -5.12
C PRO A 321 -30.71 -15.58 -4.42
N ALA A 322 -29.85 -14.89 -5.17
CA ALA A 322 -28.66 -14.27 -4.59
C ALA A 322 -29.09 -13.34 -3.45
N THR A 323 -28.35 -13.36 -2.34
CA THR A 323 -28.68 -12.52 -1.20
C THR A 323 -28.21 -11.10 -1.53
N VAL A 324 -29.14 -10.14 -1.55
CA VAL A 324 -28.80 -8.74 -1.79
C VAL A 324 -28.16 -8.18 -0.53
N LEU A 325 -26.85 -7.92 -0.58
CA LEU A 325 -26.09 -7.34 0.54
C LEU A 325 -26.38 -5.85 0.68
N ALA A 326 -26.47 -5.15 -0.45
CA ALA A 326 -26.73 -3.71 -0.47
C ALA A 326 -27.31 -3.27 -1.81
N THR A 327 -28.04 -2.16 -1.78
CA THR A 327 -28.53 -1.46 -2.97
C THR A 327 -28.11 0.01 -2.90
N ARG A 328 -27.60 0.56 -4.00
CA ARG A 328 -27.32 1.99 -4.16
C ARG A 328 -28.02 2.52 -5.39
N GLU A 329 -28.63 3.69 -5.24
CA GLU A 329 -29.07 4.50 -6.38
C GLU A 329 -27.86 5.25 -6.91
N ILE A 330 -27.64 5.15 -8.22
CA ILE A 330 -26.57 5.83 -8.94
C ILE A 330 -27.24 6.76 -9.95
N VAL A 331 -26.83 8.03 -9.92
CA VAL A 331 -27.26 9.04 -10.87
C VAL A 331 -26.04 9.50 -11.64
N VAL A 332 -26.04 9.28 -12.95
CA VAL A 332 -24.94 9.67 -13.83
C VAL A 332 -25.43 10.76 -14.75
N SER A 333 -24.84 11.95 -14.65
CA SER A 333 -25.16 13.08 -15.53
C SER A 333 -24.08 13.23 -16.61
N GLY A 334 -24.51 13.49 -17.84
CA GLY A 334 -23.64 13.67 -18.99
C GLY A 334 -24.23 14.61 -20.03
N ARG A 335 -23.53 14.74 -21.15
CA ARG A 335 -24.01 15.45 -22.34
C ARG A 335 -23.96 14.50 -23.53
N LEU A 336 -25.06 14.44 -24.27
CA LEU A 336 -25.17 13.66 -25.49
C LEU A 336 -25.07 14.61 -26.69
N GLU A 337 -24.20 14.29 -27.65
CA GLU A 337 -24.20 14.94 -28.96
C GLU A 337 -25.25 14.24 -29.84
N ILE A 338 -26.30 14.97 -30.20
CA ILE A 338 -27.36 14.48 -31.08
C ILE A 338 -27.12 15.06 -32.46
N ASP A 339 -27.02 14.19 -33.46
CA ASP A 339 -27.00 14.62 -34.85
C ASP A 339 -28.45 14.90 -35.29
N HIS A 340 -28.68 16.07 -35.90
CA HIS A 340 -29.96 16.32 -36.56
C HIS A 340 -30.10 15.39 -37.78
N PRO A 341 -31.29 14.81 -38.02
CA PRO A 341 -31.54 14.11 -39.27
C PRO A 341 -31.27 15.07 -40.43
N ALA A 342 -30.59 14.59 -41.48
CA ALA A 342 -30.41 15.39 -42.68
C ALA A 342 -31.80 15.79 -43.20
N PRO A 343 -32.01 17.04 -43.62
CA PRO A 343 -33.33 17.57 -44.00
C PRO A 343 -34.01 16.82 -45.17
N ASP A 344 -33.33 15.87 -45.80
CA ASP A 344 -33.78 15.11 -46.98
C ASP A 344 -34.02 13.61 -46.72
N GLU A 345 -33.93 13.13 -45.47
CA GLU A 345 -34.23 11.73 -45.08
C GLU A 345 -35.55 11.65 -44.29
N ASP A 346 -36.69 11.79 -44.99
CA ASP A 346 -38.04 11.51 -44.49
C ASP A 346 -38.56 10.14 -44.97
#